data_AF-A0A6G7PDK1-F1
#
_entry.id   AF-A0A6G7PDK1-F1
#
_cell.length_a   1.000
_cell.length_b   1.000
_cell.length_c   1.000
_cell.angle_alpha   90.00
_cell.angle_beta   90.00
_cell.angle_gamma   90.00
#
_symmetry.space_group_name_H-M   'P 1'
#
loop_
_entity.id
_entity.type
_entity.pdbx_description
1 polymer ?
#
loop_
_entity_poly.entity_id
_entity_poly.type
_entity_poly.pdbx_seq_one_letter_code
_entity_poly.pdbx_strand_id
1 'polypeptide(L)'
;MSVPPPGTAVRDTVRDRVGVVMGHEGPYLQLRPLSGGREWDADPARVRPLTAGELLRARLAETNARSRTGLGVKRPGPDGTSSGET
;
A
#
# COMPACT_ATOMS: atom_id res chain seq x y z
N MET A 1 12.28 19.11 -12.82
CA MET A 1 12.04 18.12 -11.75
C MET A 1 12.66 16.82 -12.23
N SER A 2 13.60 16.24 -11.48
CA SER A 2 14.32 15.04 -11.96
C SER A 2 13.41 13.81 -11.87
N VAL A 3 13.37 13.01 -12.91
CA VAL A 3 12.59 11.76 -12.92
C VAL A 3 13.28 10.76 -11.99
N PRO A 4 12.56 10.15 -11.03
CA PRO A 4 13.16 9.20 -10.10
C PRO A 4 13.72 7.98 -10.85
N PRO A 5 14.94 7.51 -10.52
CA PRO A 5 15.56 6.39 -11.21
C PRO A 5 14.85 5.05 -10.89
N PRO A 6 15.00 4.03 -11.75
CA PRO A 6 14.55 2.68 -11.46
C PRO A 6 15.04 2.17 -10.09
N GLY A 7 14.17 1.44 -9.39
CA GLY A 7 14.38 1.00 -8.01
C GLY A 7 13.91 1.99 -6.95
N THR A 8 13.58 3.24 -7.31
CA THR A 8 13.08 4.24 -6.36
C THR A 8 11.64 3.95 -5.97
N ALA A 9 11.35 3.94 -4.66
CA ALA A 9 9.97 3.89 -4.18
C ALA A 9 9.32 5.27 -4.26
N VAL A 10 8.15 5.34 -4.86
CA VAL A 10 7.39 6.57 -5.10
C VAL A 10 5.92 6.39 -4.69
N ARG A 11 5.26 7.51 -4.37
CA ARG A 11 3.80 7.58 -4.28
C ARG A 11 3.23 8.26 -5.51
N ASP A 12 2.34 7.54 -6.19
CA ASP A 12 1.45 8.09 -7.21
C ASP A 12 0.32 8.83 -6.48
N THR A 13 0.27 10.15 -6.66
CA THR A 13 -0.71 11.03 -6.00
C THR A 13 -2.09 10.99 -6.66
N VAL A 14 -2.17 10.55 -7.92
CA VAL A 14 -3.44 10.42 -8.65
C VAL A 14 -4.17 9.15 -8.21
N ARG A 15 -3.43 8.05 -8.06
CA ARG A 15 -3.99 6.75 -7.67
C ARG A 15 -3.93 6.47 -6.17
N ASP A 16 -3.36 7.40 -5.41
CA ASP A 16 -3.06 7.29 -3.98
C ASP A 16 -2.35 5.97 -3.60
N ARG A 17 -1.44 5.51 -4.47
CA ARG A 17 -0.79 4.21 -4.38
C ARG A 17 0.72 4.33 -4.32
N VAL A 18 1.36 3.41 -3.60
CA VAL A 18 2.82 3.32 -3.51
C VAL A 18 3.33 2.21 -4.44
N GLY A 19 4.40 2.51 -5.18
CA GLY A 19 5.08 1.57 -6.06
C GLY A 19 6.57 1.84 -6.16
N VAL A 20 7.28 0.92 -6.84
CA VAL A 20 8.69 1.04 -7.18
C VAL A 20 8.79 1.35 -8.67
N VAL A 21 9.62 2.32 -9.05
CA VAL A 21 9.93 2.61 -10.44
C VAL A 21 10.65 1.42 -11.05
N MET A 22 10.07 0.82 -12.08
CA MET A 22 10.68 -0.26 -12.87
C MET A 22 11.45 0.30 -14.08
N GLY A 23 10.99 1.43 -14.60
CA GLY A 23 11.53 2.03 -15.80
C GLY A 23 10.57 3.07 -16.36
N HIS A 24 10.71 3.34 -17.65
CA HIS A 24 9.95 4.33 -18.38
C HIS A 24 9.30 3.65 -19.58
N GLU A 25 8.05 3.99 -19.85
CA GLU A 25 7.33 3.61 -21.07
C GLU A 25 6.86 4.90 -21.74
N GLY A 26 7.58 5.33 -22.78
CA GLY A 26 7.35 6.63 -23.40
C GLY A 26 7.46 7.77 -22.37
N PRO A 27 6.45 8.65 -22.24
CA PRO A 27 6.47 9.76 -21.28
C PRO A 27 6.13 9.33 -19.84
N TYR A 28 5.70 8.09 -19.63
CA TYR A 28 5.21 7.61 -18.34
C TYR A 28 6.27 6.78 -17.60
N LEU A 29 6.17 6.79 -16.28
CA LEU A 29 6.89 5.85 -15.42
C LEU A 29 6.12 4.55 -15.31
N GLN A 30 6.82 3.44 -15.44
CA GLN A 30 6.26 2.12 -15.13
C GLN A 30 6.51 1.83 -13.66
N LEU A 31 5.44 1.70 -12.88
CA LEU A 31 5.49 1.42 -11.45
C LEU A 31 4.98 0.01 -11.15
N ARG A 32 5.61 -0.64 -10.17
CA ARG A 32 5.16 -1.95 -9.65
C ARG A 32 4.79 -1.84 -8.17
N PRO A 33 3.74 -2.53 -7.69
CA PRO A 33 3.39 -2.48 -6.28
C PRO A 33 4.54 -3.04 -5.44
N LEU A 34 4.75 -2.50 -4.23
CA LEU A 34 5.78 -2.97 -3.30
C LEU A 34 5.57 -4.46 -2.92
N SER A 35 4.32 -4.87 -2.73
CA SER A 35 3.87 -6.25 -2.54
C SER A 35 4.10 -7.21 -3.72
N GLY A 36 4.45 -6.68 -4.90
CA GLY A 36 4.31 -7.38 -6.17
C GLY A 36 2.88 -7.32 -6.72
N GLY A 37 2.71 -7.67 -7.99
CA GLY A 37 1.44 -7.60 -8.71
C GLY A 37 1.53 -6.80 -10.01
N ARG A 38 0.37 -6.44 -10.57
CA ARG A 38 0.29 -5.77 -11.87
C ARG A 38 0.91 -4.37 -11.84
N GLU A 39 1.77 -4.12 -12.81
CA GLU A 39 2.39 -2.83 -13.08
C GLU A 39 1.36 -1.82 -13.60
N TRP A 40 1.66 -0.54 -13.42
CA TRP A 40 0.85 0.56 -13.95
C TRP A 40 1.73 1.73 -14.40
N ASP A 41 1.22 2.47 -15.38
CA ASP A 41 1.74 3.75 -15.87
C ASP A 41 1.41 4.90 -14.91
N ALA A 42 2.39 5.75 -14.62
CA ALA A 42 2.21 6.95 -13.82
C ALA A 42 2.87 8.17 -14.47
N ASP A 43 2.21 9.32 -14.35
CA ASP A 43 2.77 10.58 -14.81
C ASP A 43 3.94 11.01 -13.89
N PRO A 44 5.14 11.30 -14.44
CA PRO A 44 6.31 11.63 -13.65
C PRO A 44 6.15 12.92 -12.82
N ALA A 45 5.26 13.84 -13.22
CA ALA A 45 4.94 15.05 -12.45
C ALA A 45 3.93 14.79 -11.33
N ARG A 46 3.25 13.64 -11.33
CA ARG A 46 2.27 13.22 -10.32
C ARG A 46 2.81 12.17 -9.34
N VAL A 47 4.09 11.82 -9.45
CA VAL A 47 4.75 10.95 -8.48
C VAL A 47 5.72 11.74 -7.61
N ARG A 48 5.89 11.29 -6.35
CA ARG A 48 6.95 11.79 -5.47
C ARG A 48 7.75 10.64 -4.86
N PRO A 49 9.08 10.77 -4.75
CA PRO A 49 9.90 9.82 -3.98
C PRO A 49 9.41 9.71 -2.54
N LEU A 50 9.43 8.50 -2.00
CA LEU A 50 9.21 8.27 -0.58
C LEU A 50 10.51 8.44 0.20
N THR A 51 10.39 9.00 1.40
CA THR A 51 11.46 8.91 2.40
C THR A 51 11.61 7.47 2.91
N ALA A 52 12.76 7.14 3.51
CA ALA A 52 12.98 5.83 4.13
C ALA A 52 11.90 5.50 5.18
N GLY A 53 11.49 6.50 5.97
CA GLY A 53 10.42 6.37 6.95
C GLY A 53 9.07 6.07 6.29
N GLU A 54 8.69 6.79 5.23
CA GLU A 54 7.45 6.51 4.50
C GLU A 54 7.46 5.14 3.83
N LEU A 55 8.61 4.70 3.30
CA LEU A 55 8.76 3.37 2.72
C LEU A 55 8.53 2.27 3.76
N LEU A 56 9.15 2.40 4.95
CA LEU A 56 8.92 1.48 6.06
C LEU A 56 7.44 1.40 6.45
N ARG A 57 6.75 2.55 6.56
CA ARG A 57 5.32 2.60 6.87
C ARG A 57 4.47 1.98 5.77
N ALA A 58 4.79 2.21 4.51
CA ALA A 58 4.10 1.61 3.37
C ALA A 58 4.23 0.08 3.37
N ARG A 59 5.44 -0.46 3.58
CA ARG A 59 5.71 -1.90 3.68
C ARG A 59 4.94 -2.55 4.85
N LEU A 60 4.88 -1.87 5.99
CA LEU A 60 4.12 -2.30 7.16
C LEU A 60 2.62 -2.32 6.88
N ALA A 61 2.09 -1.27 6.24
CA ALA A 61 0.67 -1.17 5.89
C ALA A 61 0.26 -2.29 4.92
N GLU A 62 1.08 -2.60 3.92
CA GLU A 62 0.84 -3.72 3.00
C GLU A 62 0.87 -5.08 3.71
N THR A 63 1.85 -5.29 4.58
CA THR A 63 1.93 -6.51 5.40
C THR A 63 0.69 -6.66 6.29
N ASN A 64 0.26 -5.57 6.94
CA ASN A 64 -0.92 -5.58 7.80
C ASN A 64 -2.22 -5.85 7.00
N ALA A 65 -2.37 -5.25 5.82
CA ALA A 65 -3.51 -5.49 4.94
C ALA A 65 -3.59 -6.97 4.50
N ARG A 66 -2.44 -7.60 4.22
CA ARG A 66 -2.36 -9.05 3.94
C ARG A 66 -2.79 -9.89 5.15
N SER A 67 -2.27 -9.59 6.34
CA SER A 67 -2.61 -10.34 7.56
C SER A 67 -4.08 -10.22 7.95
N ARG A 68 -4.72 -9.08 7.69
CA ARG A 68 -6.15 -8.87 8.01
C ARG A 68 -7.10 -9.65 7.10
N THR A 69 -6.64 -10.08 5.93
CA THR A 69 -7.45 -10.89 5.00
C THR A 69 -7.41 -12.39 5.36
N GLY A 70 -6.50 -12.83 6.25
CA GLY A 70 -6.36 -14.23 6.69
C GLY A 70 -7.00 -14.55 8.04
N LEU A 71 -7.48 -13.57 8.78
CA LEU A 71 -8.17 -13.79 10.05
C LEU A 71 -9.52 -13.09 9.97
N GLY A 72 -10.55 -13.87 9.62
CA GLY A 72 -11.90 -13.59 10.08
C GLY A 72 -11.86 -13.55 11.60
N VAL A 73 -11.58 -12.37 12.17
CA VAL A 73 -11.80 -12.13 13.59
C VAL A 73 -13.31 -12.14 13.78
N LYS A 74 -13.83 -13.34 13.98
CA LYS A 74 -15.12 -13.56 14.61
C LYS A 74 -15.07 -12.73 15.88
N ARG A 75 -15.80 -11.62 15.92
CA ARG A 75 -16.09 -10.94 17.18
C ARG A 75 -16.64 -12.02 18.11
N PRO A 76 -16.01 -12.35 19.25
CA PRO A 76 -16.78 -13.00 20.29
C PRO A 76 -17.86 -11.98 20.67
N GLY A 77 -19.12 -12.33 20.41
CA GLY A 77 -20.22 -11.64 21.05
C GLY A 77 -20.04 -11.77 22.57
N PRO A 78 -20.44 -10.78 23.37
CA PRO A 78 -20.52 -10.99 24.80
C PRO A 78 -21.65 -12.01 25.06
N ASP A 79 -21.29 -13.29 25.13
CA ASP A 79 -22.07 -14.30 25.84
C ASP A 79 -21.79 -14.08 27.33
N GLY A 80 -22.81 -13.58 28.03
CA GLY A 80 -22.74 -13.18 29.42
C GLY A 80 -24.12 -13.14 30.06
N THR A 81 -24.71 -14.33 30.18
CA THR A 81 -25.42 -14.83 31.36
C THR A 81 -26.66 -14.06 31.88
N SER A 82 -27.79 -14.76 31.72
CA SER A 82 -28.99 -14.75 32.55
C SER A 82 -28.74 -14.47 34.04
N SER A 83 -29.41 -13.46 34.60
CA SER A 83 -29.86 -13.43 36.00
C SER A 83 -30.92 -12.33 36.16
N GLY A 84 -32.10 -12.72 36.63
CA GLY A 84 -33.21 -11.81 36.89
C GLY A 84 -34.44 -12.57 37.36
N GLU A 85 -34.25 -13.40 38.38
CA GLU A 85 -35.30 -13.94 39.24
C GLU A 85 -35.60 -12.88 40.31
N THR A 86 -36.82 -12.35 40.31
CA THR A 86 -37.65 -12.00 41.49
C THR A 86 -39.10 -11.92 41.05
#